data_AF-A0A7Y2EB04-F1
#
_entry.id   AF-A0A7Y2EB04-F1
#
_cell.length_a   1.000
_cell.length_b   1.000
_cell.length_c   1.000
_cell.angle_alpha   90.00
_cell.angle_beta   90.00
_cell.angle_gamma   90.00
#
_symmetry.space_group_name_H-M   'P 1'
#
loop_
_entity.id
_entity.type
_entity.pdbx_description
1 polymer ?
#
loop_
_entity_poly.entity_id
_entity_poly.type
_entity_poly.pdbx_seq_one_letter_code
_entity_poly.pdbx_strand_id
1 'polypeptide(L)'
;LLTRQGWAAKQSVFLAAVFALSLIAAPCFAQIFSASLVAPSSLPMELDVEINAGTNVVTITMRGPADRWFGFGFNTNTMQGYAIVTELSGGHTTHERNLVAVGDPGVPHTTQDLNLVSSTITGSTIERVFTRPLITAEGYNFENYQLGNPINLIWAFSSFGNPTLAWHGASGRGKDVTVQFAEEPTPVQPRSWGLMKLEFKEITQEK
;
A
#
# COMPACT_ATOMS: atom_id res chain seq x y z
N LEU A 1 -5.21 -29.73 65.56
CA LEU A 1 -5.01 -28.48 64.81
C LEU A 1 -4.05 -28.75 63.65
N LEU A 2 -4.57 -29.11 62.47
CA LEU A 2 -3.78 -29.14 61.23
C LEU A 2 -4.19 -27.89 60.44
N THR A 3 -3.25 -26.99 60.26
CA THR A 3 -3.48 -25.62 59.79
C THR A 3 -3.85 -25.62 58.31
N ARG A 4 -5.02 -25.03 58.01
CA ARG A 4 -5.56 -24.77 56.66
C ARG A 4 -4.74 -23.74 55.86
N GLN A 5 -3.42 -23.68 56.03
CA GLN A 5 -2.57 -22.66 55.40
C GLN A 5 -1.97 -23.07 54.04
N GLY A 6 -2.05 -24.35 53.65
CA GLY A 6 -1.39 -24.84 52.43
C GLY A 6 -2.17 -24.71 51.11
N TRP A 7 -3.49 -24.51 51.16
CA TRP A 7 -4.35 -24.54 49.97
C TRP A 7 -4.54 -23.16 49.30
N ALA A 8 -4.51 -22.08 50.08
CA ALA A 8 -4.68 -20.72 49.55
C ALA A 8 -3.45 -20.26 48.73
N ALA A 9 -2.24 -20.64 49.14
CA ALA A 9 -1.01 -20.21 48.48
C ALA A 9 -0.83 -20.78 47.06
N LYS A 10 -1.40 -21.96 46.76
CA LYS A 10 -1.27 -22.60 45.44
C LYS A 10 -2.24 -22.04 44.39
N GLN A 11 -3.41 -21.54 44.80
CA GLN A 11 -4.37 -20.91 43.90
C GLN A 11 -3.95 -19.48 43.51
N SER A 12 -3.26 -18.76 44.40
CA SER A 12 -2.77 -17.39 44.13
C SER A 12 -1.62 -17.33 43.12
N VAL A 13 -0.76 -18.35 43.08
CA VAL A 13 0.35 -18.41 42.10
C VAL A 13 -0.18 -18.75 40.69
N PHE A 14 -1.21 -19.60 40.59
CA PHE A 14 -1.83 -19.95 39.31
C PHE A 14 -2.65 -18.78 38.71
N LEU A 15 -3.35 -17.98 39.54
CA LEU A 15 -4.05 -16.78 39.05
C LEU A 15 -3.09 -15.65 38.65
N ALA A 16 -1.97 -15.47 39.35
CA ALA A 16 -0.96 -14.47 38.98
C ALA A 16 -0.24 -14.81 37.67
N ALA A 17 -0.01 -16.10 37.38
CA ALA A 17 0.62 -16.55 36.14
C ALA A 17 -0.28 -16.34 34.91
N VAL A 18 -1.60 -16.54 35.03
CA VAL A 18 -2.55 -16.31 33.93
C VAL A 18 -2.75 -14.81 33.65
N PHE A 19 -2.73 -13.95 34.68
CA PHE A 19 -2.85 -12.50 34.52
C PHE A 19 -1.57 -11.84 33.97
N ALA A 20 -0.40 -12.38 34.29
CA ALA A 20 0.88 -11.91 33.74
C ALA A 20 1.10 -12.35 32.28
N LEU A 21 0.51 -13.47 31.85
CA LEU A 21 0.63 -13.96 30.47
C LEU A 21 -0.33 -13.23 29.50
N SER A 22 -1.40 -12.62 30.00
CA SER A 22 -2.35 -11.83 29.20
C SER A 22 -1.89 -10.40 28.87
N LEU A 23 -0.74 -9.94 29.37
CA LEU A 23 -0.25 -8.56 29.23
C LEU A 23 0.76 -8.33 28.10
N ILE A 24 1.11 -9.34 27.28
CA ILE A 24 2.17 -9.23 26.26
C ILE A 24 1.64 -9.32 24.80
N ALA A 25 0.35 -9.58 24.60
CA ALA A 25 -0.26 -9.44 23.27
C ALA A 25 -0.68 -7.98 23.03
N ALA A 26 0.28 -7.06 22.98
CA ALA A 26 0.02 -5.77 22.37
C ALA A 26 -0.29 -6.02 20.89
N PRO A 27 -1.47 -5.64 20.37
CA PRO A 27 -1.68 -5.69 18.93
C PRO A 27 -0.64 -4.76 18.30
N CYS A 28 0.34 -5.34 17.60
CA CYS A 28 1.18 -4.59 16.68
C CYS A 28 0.26 -4.18 15.54
N PHE A 29 -0.32 -2.97 15.64
CA PHE A 29 -0.90 -2.35 14.47
C PHE A 29 0.26 -2.08 13.52
N ALA A 30 0.28 -2.81 12.40
CA ALA A 30 1.15 -2.46 11.31
C ALA A 30 0.76 -1.04 10.85
N GLN A 31 1.71 -0.11 10.91
CA GLN A 31 1.50 1.24 10.41
C GLN A 31 1.42 1.16 8.88
N ILE A 32 0.31 1.65 8.33
CA ILE A 32 0.10 1.71 6.88
C ILE A 32 0.35 3.15 6.44
N PHE A 33 1.11 3.31 5.36
CA PHE A 33 1.34 4.60 4.73
C PHE A 33 0.85 4.56 3.30
N SER A 34 0.19 5.61 2.84
CA SER A 34 -0.30 5.70 1.46
C SER A 34 0.17 6.99 0.79
N ALA A 35 0.39 6.92 -0.52
CA ALA A 35 0.58 8.07 -1.38
C ALA A 35 -0.18 7.85 -2.69
N SER A 36 -0.92 8.86 -3.12
CA SER A 36 -1.72 8.79 -4.35
C SER A 36 -1.33 9.90 -5.31
N LEU A 37 -1.25 9.55 -6.58
CA LEU A 37 -1.20 10.46 -7.71
C LEU A 37 -2.45 10.27 -8.56
N VAL A 38 -3.13 11.38 -8.82
CA VAL A 38 -4.09 11.50 -9.92
C VAL A 38 -3.48 12.52 -10.88
N ALA A 39 -3.15 12.10 -12.11
CA ALA A 39 -2.71 13.05 -13.13
C ALA A 39 -3.80 14.11 -13.36
N PRO A 40 -3.47 15.31 -13.87
CA PRO A 40 -4.46 16.37 -14.10
C PRO A 40 -5.72 15.84 -14.81
N SER A 41 -6.88 16.39 -14.43
CA SER A 41 -8.25 15.83 -14.60
C SER A 41 -8.71 15.41 -16.00
N SER A 42 -7.87 15.50 -17.04
CA SER A 42 -8.12 15.04 -18.39
C SER A 42 -7.31 13.80 -18.81
N LEU A 43 -6.51 13.22 -17.91
CA LEU A 43 -5.60 12.13 -18.24
C LEU A 43 -5.93 10.84 -17.46
N PRO A 44 -5.99 9.68 -18.11
CA PRO A 44 -6.36 8.40 -17.49
C PRO A 44 -5.17 7.76 -16.74
N MET A 45 -4.41 8.53 -15.95
CA MET A 45 -3.22 8.05 -15.26
C MET A 45 -3.37 8.27 -13.75
N GLU A 46 -3.51 7.18 -13.01
CA GLU A 46 -3.57 7.20 -11.54
C GLU A 46 -2.61 6.16 -10.96
N LEU A 47 -2.05 6.47 -9.80
CA LEU A 47 -1.14 5.61 -9.07
C LEU A 47 -1.44 5.72 -7.58
N ASP A 48 -1.73 4.61 -6.93
CA ASP A 48 -1.75 4.49 -5.48
C ASP A 48 -0.61 3.58 -5.03
N VAL A 49 0.15 4.04 -4.05
CA VAL A 49 1.21 3.27 -3.40
C VAL A 49 0.87 3.17 -1.92
N GLU A 50 0.68 1.94 -1.45
CA GLU A 50 0.47 1.64 -0.04
C GLU A 50 1.67 0.85 0.50
N ILE A 51 2.14 1.20 1.68
CA ILE A 51 3.26 0.56 2.36
C ILE A 51 2.76 0.03 3.68
N ASN A 52 2.85 -1.29 3.85
CA ASN A 52 2.62 -1.94 5.11
C ASN A 52 3.97 -2.11 5.84
N ALA A 53 4.24 -1.24 6.81
CA ALA A 53 5.50 -1.26 7.56
C ALA A 53 5.64 -2.47 8.48
N GLY A 54 4.52 -3.13 8.84
CA GLY A 54 4.54 -4.34 9.66
C GLY A 54 4.98 -5.59 8.87
N THR A 55 4.71 -5.63 7.57
CA THR A 55 5.05 -6.77 6.70
C THR A 55 6.17 -6.47 5.70
N ASN A 56 6.64 -5.22 5.61
CA ASN A 56 7.59 -4.74 4.60
C ASN A 56 7.12 -5.05 3.16
N VAL A 57 5.83 -4.84 2.90
CA VAL A 57 5.21 -5.04 1.58
C VAL A 57 4.70 -3.71 1.05
N VAL A 58 4.94 -3.46 -0.23
CA VAL A 58 4.39 -2.35 -0.99
C VAL A 58 3.29 -2.88 -1.89
N THR A 59 2.10 -2.29 -1.82
CA THR A 59 1.02 -2.50 -2.78
C THR A 59 1.01 -1.33 -3.76
N ILE A 60 1.09 -1.62 -5.05
CA ILE A 60 1.11 -0.61 -6.12
C ILE A 60 -0.12 -0.83 -6.99
N THR A 61 -1.02 0.15 -7.01
CA THR A 61 -2.19 0.16 -7.90
C THR A 61 -1.97 1.17 -9.01
N MET A 62 -1.86 0.68 -10.24
CA MET A 62 -1.69 1.51 -11.42
C MET A 62 -2.99 1.52 -12.23
N ARG A 63 -3.49 2.70 -12.57
CA ARG A 63 -4.60 2.86 -13.51
C ARG A 63 -4.13 3.62 -14.74
N GLY A 64 -4.51 3.08 -15.89
CA GLY A 64 -4.09 3.54 -17.20
C GLY A 64 -5.18 3.32 -18.25
N PRO A 65 -5.02 3.90 -19.45
CA PRO A 65 -5.88 3.59 -20.58
C PRO A 65 -5.72 2.12 -21.01
N ALA A 66 -6.83 1.42 -21.26
CA ALA A 66 -6.87 -0.01 -21.53
C ALA A 66 -6.52 -0.41 -22.98
N ASP A 67 -6.26 0.56 -23.86
CA ASP A 67 -5.98 0.36 -25.29
C ASP A 67 -4.51 0.61 -25.67
N ARG A 68 -3.65 1.00 -24.71
CA ARG A 68 -2.28 1.45 -24.96
C ARG A 68 -1.35 1.18 -23.78
N TRP A 69 -0.04 1.17 -24.03
CA TRP A 69 0.93 1.06 -22.93
C TRP A 69 0.91 2.32 -22.05
N PHE A 70 1.21 2.12 -20.78
CA PHE A 70 1.38 3.19 -19.79
C PHE A 70 2.38 2.80 -18.70
N GLY A 71 2.91 3.78 -17.97
CA GLY A 71 3.87 3.51 -16.90
C GLY A 71 4.15 4.72 -16.02
N PHE A 72 4.80 4.43 -14.90
CA PHE A 72 5.19 5.40 -13.88
C PHE A 72 6.68 5.22 -13.56
N GLY A 73 7.42 6.32 -13.46
CA GLY A 73 8.79 6.35 -12.97
C GLY A 73 8.83 6.95 -11.57
N PHE A 74 9.65 6.38 -10.70
CA PHE A 74 9.69 6.71 -9.27
C PHE A 74 11.00 7.36 -8.87
N ASN A 75 10.89 8.32 -7.96
CA ASN A 75 11.96 9.17 -7.44
C ASN A 75 12.82 9.81 -8.54
N THR A 76 12.19 10.28 -9.61
CA THR A 76 12.87 10.94 -10.72
C THR A 76 11.98 12.01 -11.37
N ASN A 77 12.62 12.98 -12.04
CA ASN A 77 11.97 14.01 -12.86
C ASN A 77 12.32 13.88 -14.35
N THR A 78 13.01 12.82 -14.75
CA THR A 78 13.48 12.57 -16.12
C THR A 78 13.44 11.07 -16.42
N MET A 79 13.66 10.68 -17.68
CA MET A 79 13.75 9.27 -18.08
C MET A 79 15.09 8.63 -17.64
N GLN A 80 15.43 8.79 -16.37
CA GLN A 80 16.59 8.19 -15.70
C GLN A 80 16.15 7.76 -14.31
N GLY A 81 16.23 6.47 -14.00
CA GLY A 81 15.75 5.90 -12.73
C GLY A 81 14.83 4.71 -12.91
N TYR A 82 14.18 4.30 -11.82
CA TYR A 82 13.30 3.14 -11.79
C TYR A 82 11.92 3.47 -12.37
N ALA A 83 11.36 2.55 -13.15
CA ALA A 83 10.01 2.66 -13.68
C ALA A 83 9.29 1.31 -13.72
N ILE A 84 7.96 1.37 -13.63
CA ILE A 84 7.06 0.25 -13.87
C ILE A 84 6.25 0.58 -15.12
N VAL A 85 6.33 -0.29 -16.12
CA VAL A 85 5.68 -0.11 -17.42
C VAL A 85 4.75 -1.28 -17.70
N THR A 86 3.49 -0.97 -18.01
CA THR A 86 2.48 -1.93 -18.47
C THR A 86 2.31 -1.81 -19.98
N GLU A 87 2.59 -2.90 -20.68
CA GLU A 87 2.29 -3.09 -22.09
C GLU A 87 1.01 -3.91 -22.21
N LEU A 88 0.11 -3.52 -23.10
CA LEU A 88 -1.18 -4.19 -23.31
C LEU A 88 -1.18 -5.10 -24.53
N SER A 89 -0.04 -5.28 -25.20
CA SER A 89 0.12 -6.30 -26.21
C SER A 89 0.28 -7.69 -25.58
N GLY A 90 -0.26 -8.73 -26.23
CA GLY A 90 0.09 -10.12 -25.92
C GLY A 90 -0.28 -10.63 -24.53
N GLY A 91 -1.37 -10.17 -23.91
CA GLY A 91 -1.85 -10.68 -22.61
C GLY A 91 -1.63 -9.76 -21.41
N HIS A 92 -1.29 -8.49 -21.67
CA HIS A 92 -1.02 -7.45 -20.67
C HIS A 92 0.15 -7.80 -19.75
N THR A 93 1.36 -7.38 -20.12
CA THR A 93 2.58 -7.62 -19.33
C THR A 93 3.01 -6.34 -18.62
N THR A 94 3.59 -6.47 -17.43
CA THR A 94 4.09 -5.34 -16.65
C THR A 94 5.52 -5.64 -16.21
N HIS A 95 6.41 -4.68 -16.40
CA HIS A 95 7.83 -4.83 -16.13
C HIS A 95 8.37 -3.65 -15.33
N GLU A 96 9.18 -3.96 -14.33
CA GLU A 96 10.17 -3.09 -13.72
C GLU A 96 11.36 -2.89 -14.66
N ARG A 97 11.78 -1.63 -14.80
CA ARG A 97 12.83 -1.20 -15.72
C ARG A 97 13.72 -0.14 -15.08
N ASN A 98 14.98 -0.11 -15.50
CA ASN A 98 15.90 0.99 -15.25
C ASN A 98 15.98 1.87 -16.51
N LEU A 99 15.42 3.06 -16.43
CA LEU A 99 15.55 4.10 -17.45
C LEU A 99 16.95 4.71 -17.37
N VAL A 100 17.58 4.90 -18.53
CA VAL A 100 18.99 5.34 -18.62
C VAL A 100 19.12 6.74 -19.19
N ALA A 101 18.30 7.12 -20.16
CA ALA A 101 18.33 8.42 -20.80
C ALA A 101 17.00 8.77 -21.49
N VAL A 102 16.80 10.06 -21.77
CA VAL A 102 15.69 10.51 -22.62
C VAL A 102 15.82 9.91 -24.02
N GLY A 103 14.74 9.30 -24.50
CA GLY A 103 14.70 8.61 -25.79
C GLY A 103 15.05 7.13 -25.73
N ASP A 104 15.43 6.61 -24.56
CA ASP A 104 15.72 5.19 -24.32
C ASP A 104 14.57 4.55 -23.49
N PRO A 105 14.02 3.38 -23.88
CA PRO A 105 12.97 2.70 -23.14
C PRO A 105 13.44 2.07 -21.81
N GLY A 106 14.74 2.17 -21.51
CA GLY A 106 15.40 1.52 -20.38
C GLY A 106 15.55 0.01 -20.58
N VAL A 107 16.24 -0.59 -19.63
CA VAL A 107 16.49 -2.04 -19.58
C VAL A 107 15.55 -2.67 -18.55
N PRO A 108 14.81 -3.75 -18.88
CA PRO A 108 14.07 -4.51 -17.88
C PRO A 108 14.99 -5.03 -16.78
N HIS A 109 14.49 -5.11 -15.55
CA HIS A 109 15.22 -5.77 -14.47
C HIS A 109 15.46 -7.24 -14.79
N THR A 110 16.60 -7.77 -14.34
CA THR A 110 16.95 -9.18 -14.54
C THR A 110 16.00 -10.10 -13.78
N THR A 111 15.54 -9.62 -12.62
CA THR A 111 14.51 -10.24 -11.78
C THR A 111 13.39 -9.23 -11.58
N GLN A 112 12.15 -9.69 -11.71
CA GLN A 112 10.97 -8.87 -11.45
C GLN A 112 10.46 -9.21 -10.04
N ASP A 113 10.29 -8.19 -9.21
CA ASP A 113 9.80 -8.28 -7.83
C ASP A 113 8.29 -8.02 -7.74
N LEU A 114 7.67 -7.53 -8.81
CA LEU A 114 6.22 -7.34 -8.90
C LEU A 114 5.47 -8.69 -8.97
N ASN A 115 4.57 -8.89 -8.01
CA ASN A 115 3.58 -9.96 -8.03
C ASN A 115 2.20 -9.38 -8.37
N LEU A 116 1.60 -9.82 -9.48
CA LEU A 116 0.27 -9.38 -9.89
C LEU A 116 -0.80 -9.94 -8.96
N VAL A 117 -1.57 -9.06 -8.32
CA VAL A 117 -2.70 -9.41 -7.46
C VAL A 117 -4.01 -9.40 -8.24
N SER A 118 -4.25 -8.36 -9.03
CA SER A 118 -5.46 -8.25 -9.84
C SER A 118 -5.26 -7.41 -11.11
N SER A 119 -6.11 -7.65 -12.10
CA SER A 119 -6.20 -6.83 -13.31
C SER A 119 -7.66 -6.75 -13.74
N THR A 120 -8.19 -5.54 -13.80
CA THR A 120 -9.60 -5.28 -14.08
C THR A 120 -9.72 -4.18 -15.13
N ILE A 121 -10.58 -4.39 -16.14
CA ILE A 121 -10.92 -3.35 -17.12
C ILE A 121 -12.32 -2.84 -16.81
N THR A 122 -12.44 -1.53 -16.65
CA THR A 122 -13.73 -0.83 -16.47
C THR A 122 -13.81 0.29 -17.50
N GLY A 123 -14.67 0.14 -18.51
CA GLY A 123 -14.76 1.09 -19.61
C GLY A 123 -13.45 1.15 -20.41
N SER A 124 -12.86 2.34 -20.52
CA SER A 124 -11.60 2.58 -21.23
C SER A 124 -10.36 2.53 -20.32
N THR A 125 -10.52 2.13 -19.06
CA THR A 125 -9.45 2.15 -18.05
C THR A 125 -9.13 0.73 -17.59
N ILE A 126 -7.85 0.40 -17.52
CA ILE A 126 -7.34 -0.80 -16.87
C ILE A 126 -6.74 -0.44 -15.52
N GLU A 127 -7.16 -1.16 -14.48
CA GLU A 127 -6.55 -1.15 -13.17
C GLU A 127 -5.69 -2.41 -13.02
N ARG A 128 -4.48 -2.24 -12.49
CA ARG A 128 -3.58 -3.34 -12.15
C ARG A 128 -3.04 -3.14 -10.75
N VAL A 129 -3.20 -4.15 -9.91
CA VAL A 129 -2.72 -4.15 -8.52
C VAL A 129 -1.57 -5.13 -8.41
N PHE A 130 -0.45 -4.67 -7.88
CA PHE A 130 0.74 -5.47 -7.63
C PHE A 130 1.15 -5.40 -6.17
N THR A 131 1.86 -6.42 -5.70
CA THR A 131 2.65 -6.36 -4.48
C THR A 131 4.13 -6.56 -4.79
N ARG A 132 5.01 -5.95 -4.00
CA ARG A 132 6.47 -6.19 -4.02
C ARG A 132 7.07 -5.99 -2.63
N PRO A 133 8.28 -6.52 -2.36
CA PRO A 133 9.02 -6.19 -1.15
C PRO A 133 9.33 -4.69 -1.05
N LEU A 134 9.41 -4.17 0.18
CA LEU A 134 9.80 -2.78 0.48
C LEU A 134 11.20 -2.43 -0.06
N ILE A 135 12.10 -3.40 0.03
CA ILE A 135 13.50 -3.31 -0.39
C ILE A 135 13.74 -4.41 -1.42
N THR A 136 14.32 -4.05 -2.56
CA THR A 136 14.66 -4.98 -3.63
C THR A 136 16.14 -4.92 -3.99
N ALA A 137 16.63 -5.93 -4.69
CA ALA A 137 18.02 -5.98 -5.12
C ALA A 137 18.26 -5.05 -6.34
N GLU A 138 17.27 -4.95 -7.23
CA GLU A 138 17.25 -4.03 -8.37
C GLU A 138 16.04 -3.10 -8.22
N GLY A 139 16.24 -1.78 -8.40
CA GLY A 139 15.14 -0.80 -8.42
C GLY A 139 15.10 0.20 -7.27
N TYR A 140 13.92 0.78 -7.07
CA TYR A 140 13.69 1.79 -6.03
C TYR A 140 13.23 1.11 -4.73
N ASN A 141 13.95 1.41 -3.64
CA ASN A 141 13.53 1.03 -2.30
C ASN A 141 12.55 2.08 -1.78
N PHE A 142 11.37 1.62 -1.38
CA PHE A 142 10.35 2.49 -0.79
C PHE A 142 10.59 2.67 0.70
N GLU A 143 11.85 2.81 1.15
CA GLU A 143 12.25 2.85 2.56
C GLU A 143 12.10 4.24 3.21
N ASN A 144 12.05 5.30 2.38
CA ASN A 144 11.91 6.69 2.84
C ASN A 144 10.45 7.18 2.85
N TYR A 145 9.51 6.31 3.22
CA TYR A 145 8.07 6.55 3.22
C TYR A 145 7.55 7.34 4.44
N GLN A 146 8.45 7.75 5.33
CA GLN A 146 8.07 8.52 6.51
C GLN A 146 7.64 9.95 6.13
N LEU A 147 6.77 10.54 6.96
CA LEU A 147 6.18 11.88 6.77
C LEU A 147 7.24 12.94 6.43
N GLY A 148 6.95 13.73 5.40
CA GLY A 148 7.77 14.88 5.00
C GLY A 148 8.81 14.60 3.91
N ASN A 149 8.93 13.35 3.44
CA ASN A 149 9.80 12.99 2.32
C ASN A 149 9.00 12.84 1.02
N PRO A 150 8.90 13.91 0.20
CA PRO A 150 8.30 13.78 -1.12
C PRO A 150 9.08 12.85 -2.03
N ILE A 151 8.37 12.05 -2.83
CA ILE A 151 8.94 11.33 -3.96
C ILE A 151 8.52 12.02 -5.26
N ASN A 152 9.49 12.20 -6.16
CA ASN A 152 9.22 12.69 -7.51
C ASN A 152 8.69 11.54 -8.37
N LEU A 153 7.67 11.81 -9.17
CA LEU A 153 7.09 10.88 -10.11
C LEU A 153 7.16 11.46 -11.52
N ILE A 154 7.40 10.57 -12.47
CA ILE A 154 7.07 10.79 -13.87
C ILE A 154 5.99 9.78 -14.27
N TRP A 155 5.22 10.12 -15.29
CA TRP A 155 4.28 9.18 -15.88
C TRP A 155 4.34 9.29 -17.40
N ALA A 156 4.00 8.22 -18.09
CA ALA A 156 3.90 8.20 -19.53
C ALA A 156 2.87 7.19 -20.02
N PHE A 157 2.28 7.47 -21.18
CA PHE A 157 1.44 6.55 -21.93
C PHE A 157 1.60 6.82 -23.43
N SER A 158 1.26 5.88 -24.29
CA SER A 158 1.30 6.15 -25.73
C SER A 158 0.22 7.16 -26.16
N SER A 159 0.58 8.35 -26.63
CA SER A 159 -0.41 9.27 -27.22
C SER A 159 -1.05 8.76 -28.52
N PHE A 160 -0.55 7.63 -29.08
CA PHE A 160 -0.94 7.08 -30.37
C PHE A 160 -1.85 5.83 -30.31
N GLY A 161 -2.30 5.41 -29.13
CA GLY A 161 -3.07 4.16 -28.99
C GLY A 161 -2.28 2.88 -29.25
N ASN A 162 -0.95 2.91 -29.08
CA ASN A 162 -0.09 1.74 -29.24
C ASN A 162 -0.02 0.93 -27.93
N PRO A 163 -0.37 -0.37 -27.93
CA PRO A 163 -0.29 -1.23 -26.75
C PRO A 163 1.11 -1.75 -26.42
N THR A 164 2.09 -1.59 -27.32
CA THR A 164 3.49 -2.02 -27.15
C THR A 164 4.37 -0.83 -26.80
N LEU A 165 5.34 -1.00 -25.90
CA LEU A 165 6.24 0.05 -25.46
C LEU A 165 6.94 0.70 -26.66
N ALA A 166 6.74 2.01 -26.78
CA ALA A 166 7.29 2.84 -27.84
C ALA A 166 7.41 4.28 -27.32
N TRP A 167 7.80 5.22 -28.18
CA TRP A 167 7.76 6.64 -27.83
C TRP A 167 6.35 7.08 -27.40
N HIS A 168 6.24 7.72 -26.23
CA HIS A 168 4.96 8.16 -25.65
C HIS A 168 4.32 9.34 -26.37
N GLY A 169 5.03 9.99 -27.30
CA GLY A 169 4.59 11.23 -27.95
C GLY A 169 4.81 12.47 -27.09
N ALA A 170 4.61 13.65 -27.67
CA ALA A 170 4.88 14.91 -26.98
C ALA A 170 3.94 15.16 -25.78
N SER A 171 2.69 14.72 -25.89
CA SER A 171 1.62 14.93 -24.89
C SER A 171 1.36 13.72 -23.97
N GLY A 172 1.90 12.54 -24.29
CA GLY A 172 1.70 11.32 -23.50
C GLY A 172 2.61 11.19 -22.29
N ARG A 173 2.96 12.30 -21.61
CA ARG A 173 3.92 12.30 -20.50
C ARG A 173 3.68 13.41 -19.49
N GLY A 174 4.18 13.22 -18.27
CA GLY A 174 4.31 14.26 -17.25
C GLY A 174 5.52 14.03 -16.36
N LYS A 175 6.00 15.12 -15.76
CA LYS A 175 7.15 15.17 -14.83
C LYS A 175 6.94 16.28 -13.82
N ASP A 176 7.85 16.40 -12.85
CA ASP A 176 7.77 17.38 -11.76
C ASP A 176 6.48 17.20 -10.92
N VAL A 177 6.02 15.94 -10.83
CA VAL A 177 4.90 15.53 -10.00
C VAL A 177 5.47 15.00 -8.70
N THR A 178 4.92 15.44 -7.58
CA THR A 178 5.39 15.01 -6.26
C THR A 178 4.24 14.39 -5.49
N VAL A 179 4.49 13.25 -4.86
CA VAL A 179 3.58 12.67 -3.85
C VAL A 179 4.29 12.55 -2.52
N GLN A 180 3.51 12.57 -1.44
CA GLN A 180 4.00 12.41 -0.09
C GLN A 180 3.19 11.30 0.57
N PHE A 181 3.89 10.43 1.30
CA PHE A 181 3.25 9.41 2.10
C PHE A 181 2.61 10.04 3.33
N ALA A 182 1.37 9.66 3.59
CA ALA A 182 0.66 9.94 4.83
C ALA A 182 0.38 8.63 5.56
N GLU A 183 0.38 8.67 6.89
CA GLU A 183 -0.09 7.55 7.69
C GLU A 183 -1.60 7.41 7.53
N GLU A 184 -2.06 6.21 7.21
CA GLU A 184 -3.47 5.89 7.23
C GLU A 184 -3.96 5.82 8.68
N PRO A 185 -5.12 6.40 9.01
CA PRO A 185 -5.63 6.38 10.37
C PRO A 185 -5.77 4.93 10.83
N THR A 186 -5.13 4.59 11.96
CA THR A 186 -5.29 3.27 12.57
C THR A 186 -6.78 2.98 12.75
N PRO A 187 -7.27 1.78 12.37
CA PRO A 187 -8.66 1.41 12.62
C PRO A 187 -8.98 1.63 14.10
N VAL A 188 -9.87 2.57 14.39
CA VAL A 188 -10.32 2.83 15.77
C VAL A 188 -10.87 1.52 16.29
N GLN A 189 -10.20 0.94 17.30
CA GLN A 189 -10.69 -0.28 17.94
C GLN A 189 -12.15 -0.03 18.36
N PRO A 190 -13.09 -0.96 18.07
CA PRO A 190 -14.44 -0.81 18.58
C PRO A 190 -14.33 -0.65 20.09
N ARG A 191 -14.88 0.45 20.61
CA ARG A 191 -14.87 0.73 22.06
C ARG A 191 -15.37 -0.53 22.74
N SER A 192 -14.51 -1.15 23.57
CA SER A 192 -14.94 -2.17 24.51
C SER A 192 -16.17 -1.63 25.21
N TRP A 193 -17.33 -2.24 25.00
CA TRP A 193 -18.55 -1.94 25.75
C TRP A 193 -18.23 -2.25 27.20
N GLY A 194 -17.72 -1.27 27.94
CA GLY A 194 -17.66 -1.33 29.39
C GLY A 194 -19.06 -1.63 29.84
N LEU A 195 -19.22 -2.76 30.55
CA LEU A 195 -20.48 -3.27 31.09
C LEU A 195 -21.41 -2.12 31.49
N MET A 196 -22.36 -1.80 30.63
CA MET A 196 -23.40 -0.83 30.93
C MET A 196 -24.30 -1.52 31.96
N LYS A 197 -24.08 -1.23 33.25
CA LYS A 197 -25.02 -1.63 34.29
C LYS A 197 -26.34 -0.92 34.00
N LEU A 198 -27.27 -1.66 33.41
CA LEU A 198 -28.68 -1.26 33.35
C LEU A 198 -29.24 -1.39 34.77
N GLU A 199 -29.26 -0.28 35.51
CA GLU A 199 -30.07 -0.19 36.72
C GLU A 199 -31.51 0.12 36.32
N PHE A 200 -32.36 -0.90 36.32
CA PHE A 200 -33.80 -0.74 36.18
C PHE A 200 -34.36 -0.22 37.50
N LYS A 201 -34.87 1.02 37.49
CA LYS A 201 -35.64 1.57 38.60
C LYS A 201 -37.10 1.14 38.41
N GLU A 202 -37.59 0.22 39.24
CA GLU A 202 -39.02 -0.12 39.29
C GLU A 202 -39.82 1.15 39.60
N ILE A 203 -40.80 1.47 38.75
CA ILE A 203 -41.82 2.47 39.03
C ILE A 203 -43.04 1.73 39.53
N THR A 204 -43.27 1.76 40.84
CA THR A 204 -44.53 1.31 41.43
C THR A 204 -45.60 2.36 41.13
N GLN A 205 -46.60 2.01 40.32
CA GLN A 205 -47.83 2.81 40.21
C GLN A 205 -48.76 2.45 41.38
N GLU A 206 -49.04 3.42 42.24
CA GLU A 206 -50.19 3.34 43.16
C GLU A 206 -51.49 3.67 42.40
N LYS A 207 -52.55 2.94 42.74
CA LYS A 207 -53.91 3.08 42.19
C LYS A 207 -54.70 4.17 42.90
#